data_AF-A0A8S8Z159-F1
#
_entry.id   AF-A0A8S8Z159-F1
#
_cell.length_a   1.000
_cell.length_b   1.000
_cell.length_c   1.000
_cell.angle_alpha   90.00
_cell.angle_beta   90.00
_cell.angle_gamma   90.00
#
_symmetry.space_group_name_H-M   'P 1'
#
loop_
_entity.id
_entity.type
_entity.pdbx_description
1 polymer ?
#
loop_
_entity_poly.entity_id
_entity_poly.type
_entity_poly.pdbx_seq_one_letter_code
_entity_poly.pdbx_strand_id
1 'polypeptide(L)'
;MEMRNPVDTTGRATPALVALLLSYTLLQEVDMSHAGSDLLAALVLVPAFITVVVSPALIRRLTEADCGRWWSAVIGPGARPTYSIIGASIILPLPLTYLSWIVLAGPSDAASESEVLSWLWLPAVVMIDVAAAAAALHLLVADLRRASAAAASLLLLVLVWPFLQLTDALSVIMTEGMSFGLGMGDPLVSCIMASLISILVWAVAIYLPDA
;
A
#
# COMPACT_ATOMS: atom_id res chain seq x y z
N MET A 1 6.92 -11.75 29.82
CA MET A 1 6.70 -10.62 28.88
C MET A 1 6.53 -11.23 27.51
N GLU A 2 5.32 -11.21 26.98
CA GLU A 2 5.08 -11.77 25.64
C GLU A 2 5.63 -10.79 24.60
N MET A 3 6.59 -11.23 23.80
CA MET A 3 7.25 -10.44 22.77
C MET A 3 6.28 -10.22 21.62
N ARG A 4 5.37 -9.27 21.80
CA ARG A 4 4.26 -9.00 20.91
C ARG A 4 4.63 -7.82 20.01
N ASN A 5 5.04 -8.11 18.78
CA ASN A 5 5.45 -7.10 17.79
C ASN A 5 4.29 -6.10 17.50
N PRO A 6 4.52 -4.78 17.61
CA PRO A 6 3.52 -3.78 17.21
C PRO A 6 3.21 -3.80 15.71
N VAL A 7 4.16 -4.27 14.89
CA VAL A 7 4.00 -4.45 13.45
C VAL A 7 3.38 -5.83 13.22
N ASP A 8 2.06 -5.88 13.04
CA ASP A 8 1.37 -7.13 12.70
C ASP A 8 1.57 -7.47 11.22
N THR A 9 2.71 -8.10 10.97
CA THR A 9 3.11 -8.59 9.66
C THR A 9 2.24 -9.80 9.26
N THR A 10 1.84 -10.63 10.22
CA THR A 10 1.11 -11.87 9.94
C THR A 10 -0.33 -11.60 9.55
N GLY A 11 -1.06 -10.76 10.31
CA GLY A 11 -2.45 -10.41 10.02
C GLY A 11 -2.63 -9.69 8.67
N ARG A 12 -1.58 -9.03 8.17
CA ARG A 12 -1.54 -8.39 6.86
C ARG A 12 -1.11 -9.33 5.74
N ALA A 13 -0.18 -10.25 6.01
CA ALA A 13 0.31 -11.20 5.01
C ALA A 13 -0.76 -12.21 4.58
N THR A 14 -1.62 -12.68 5.50
CA THR A 14 -2.66 -13.66 5.19
C THR A 14 -3.61 -13.21 4.06
N PRO A 15 -4.29 -12.05 4.14
CA PRO A 15 -5.16 -11.60 3.05
C PRO A 15 -4.39 -11.29 1.77
N ALA A 16 -3.12 -10.87 1.85
CA ALA A 16 -2.29 -10.64 0.67
C ALA A 16 -1.93 -11.93 -0.08
N LEU A 17 -1.60 -13.01 0.65
CA LEU A 17 -1.37 -14.32 0.03
C LEU A 17 -2.65 -14.87 -0.61
N VAL A 18 -3.81 -14.65 0.02
CA VAL A 18 -5.10 -14.98 -0.60
C VAL A 18 -5.31 -14.17 -1.88
N ALA A 19 -5.02 -12.87 -1.87
CA ALA A 19 -5.12 -12.02 -3.06
C ALA A 19 -4.16 -12.47 -4.18
N LEU A 20 -2.96 -12.92 -3.84
CA LEU A 20 -2.00 -13.48 -4.79
C LEU A 20 -2.54 -14.76 -5.43
N LEU A 21 -3.10 -15.68 -4.64
CA LEU A 21 -3.70 -16.91 -5.15
C LEU A 21 -4.91 -16.62 -6.05
N LEU A 22 -5.76 -15.67 -5.68
CA LEU A 22 -6.87 -15.23 -6.52
C LEU A 22 -6.39 -14.63 -7.84
N SER A 23 -5.35 -13.79 -7.78
CA SER A 23 -4.73 -13.21 -8.96
C SER A 23 -4.17 -14.29 -9.89
N TYR A 24 -3.52 -15.31 -9.32
CA TYR A 24 -3.02 -16.46 -10.06
C TYR A 24 -4.15 -17.25 -10.74
N THR A 25 -5.25 -17.52 -10.03
CA THR A 25 -6.40 -18.22 -10.62
C THR A 25 -7.06 -17.43 -11.74
N LEU A 26 -7.19 -16.10 -11.57
CA LEU A 26 -7.75 -15.22 -12.60
C LEU A 26 -6.88 -15.22 -13.86
N LEU A 27 -5.56 -15.21 -13.70
CA LEU A 27 -4.61 -15.20 -14.81
C LEU A 27 -4.64 -16.50 -15.63
N GLN A 28 -5.06 -17.62 -15.03
CA GLN A 28 -5.26 -18.88 -15.77
C GLN A 28 -6.53 -18.89 -16.63
N GLU A 29 -7.54 -18.10 -16.26
CA GLU A 29 -8.83 -18.05 -16.96
C GLU A 29 -8.87 -16.96 -18.04
N VAL A 30 -8.11 -15.87 -17.85
CA VAL A 30 -8.12 -14.71 -18.75
C VAL A 30 -7.07 -14.88 -19.85
N ASP A 31 -7.50 -14.66 -21.11
CA ASP A 31 -6.57 -14.59 -22.24
C ASP A 31 -5.79 -13.27 -22.21
N MET A 32 -4.55 -13.35 -21.71
CA MET A 32 -3.65 -12.20 -21.56
C MET A 32 -3.25 -11.56 -22.89
N SER A 33 -3.44 -12.24 -24.02
CA SER A 33 -3.23 -11.63 -25.33
C SER A 33 -4.16 -10.44 -25.60
N HIS A 34 -5.33 -10.42 -24.95
CA HIS A 34 -6.33 -9.35 -25.09
C HIS A 34 -6.35 -8.38 -23.91
N ALA A 35 -5.89 -8.80 -22.72
CA ALA A 35 -6.02 -8.02 -21.48
C ALA A 35 -4.90 -6.97 -21.26
N GLY A 36 -3.79 -7.06 -22.00
CA GLY A 36 -2.70 -6.09 -21.95
C GLY A 36 -1.85 -6.13 -20.66
N SER A 37 -0.76 -5.35 -20.65
CA SER A 37 0.16 -5.22 -19.52
C SER A 37 -0.47 -4.56 -18.29
N ASP A 38 -1.50 -3.74 -18.47
CA ASP A 38 -2.20 -3.03 -17.37
C ASP A 38 -2.81 -4.00 -16.36
N LEU A 39 -3.46 -5.07 -16.85
CA LEU A 39 -4.07 -6.07 -15.97
C LEU A 39 -3.00 -6.83 -15.18
N LEU A 40 -1.91 -7.24 -15.85
CA LEU A 40 -0.84 -7.95 -15.18
C LEU A 40 -0.14 -7.08 -14.14
N ALA A 41 0.14 -5.81 -14.47
CA ALA A 41 0.69 -4.84 -13.54
C ALA A 41 -0.22 -4.66 -12.31
N ALA A 42 -1.54 -4.58 -12.50
CA ALA A 42 -2.50 -4.48 -11.41
C ALA A 42 -2.42 -5.72 -10.51
N LEU A 43 -2.50 -6.92 -11.12
CA LEU A 43 -2.47 -8.19 -10.39
C LEU A 43 -1.16 -8.40 -9.62
N VAL A 44 -0.03 -7.92 -10.14
CA VAL A 44 1.27 -7.96 -9.45
C VAL A 44 1.30 -7.05 -8.22
N LEU A 45 0.68 -5.87 -8.29
CA LEU A 45 0.70 -4.90 -7.20
C LEU A 45 -0.40 -5.13 -6.15
N VAL A 46 -1.51 -5.80 -6.51
CA VAL A 46 -2.66 -6.03 -5.61
C VAL A 46 -2.26 -6.67 -4.28
N PRO A 47 -1.48 -7.78 -4.22
CA PRO A 47 -1.10 -8.39 -2.94
C PRO A 47 -0.37 -7.43 -2.01
N ALA A 48 0.56 -6.64 -2.56
CA ALA A 48 1.26 -5.61 -1.79
C ALA A 48 0.29 -4.52 -1.31
N PHE A 49 -0.59 -4.02 -2.19
CA PHE A 49 -1.60 -3.01 -1.85
C PHE A 49 -2.53 -3.47 -0.72
N ILE A 50 -2.94 -4.74 -0.71
CA ILE A 50 -3.78 -5.29 0.35
C ILE A 50 -3.06 -5.20 1.71
N THR A 51 -1.76 -5.52 1.78
CA THR A 51 -1.03 -5.40 3.08
C THR A 51 -0.98 -3.98 3.61
N VAL A 52 -0.97 -3.01 2.71
CA VAL A 52 -0.85 -1.58 2.99
C VAL A 52 -2.17 -1.03 3.54
N VAL A 53 -3.30 -1.44 2.94
CA VAL A 53 -4.64 -0.93 3.30
C VAL A 53 -5.24 -1.64 4.52
N VAL A 54 -4.78 -2.84 4.87
CA VAL A 54 -5.29 -3.56 6.05
C VAL A 54 -4.95 -2.82 7.36
N SER A 55 -5.96 -2.72 8.24
CA SER A 55 -5.89 -2.03 9.53
C SER A 55 -4.66 -2.46 10.36
N PRO A 56 -3.88 -1.50 10.90
CA PRO A 56 -2.78 -1.81 11.82
C PRO A 56 -3.28 -2.49 13.10
N ALA A 57 -2.57 -3.54 13.56
CA ALA A 57 -2.84 -4.12 14.88
C ALA A 57 -2.53 -3.17 16.04
N LEU A 58 -1.73 -2.13 15.79
CA LEU A 58 -1.45 -1.06 16.73
C LEU A 58 -2.74 -0.44 17.29
N ILE A 59 -3.79 -0.30 16.46
CA ILE A 59 -5.08 0.29 16.87
C ILE A 59 -5.71 -0.52 18.00
N ARG A 60 -5.74 -1.86 17.89
CA ARG A 60 -6.28 -2.72 18.94
C ARG A 60 -5.50 -2.59 20.25
N ARG A 61 -4.19 -2.32 20.19
CA ARG A 61 -3.38 -2.15 21.40
C ARG A 61 -3.58 -0.80 22.06
N LEU A 62 -3.78 0.26 21.28
CA LEU A 62 -4.06 1.59 21.81
C LEU A 62 -5.42 1.63 22.51
N THR A 63 -6.37 0.80 22.10
CA THR A 63 -7.69 0.68 22.75
C THR A 63 -7.70 -0.24 23.97
N GLU A 64 -6.68 -1.08 24.17
CA GLU A 64 -6.55 -1.93 25.37
C GLU A 64 -6.22 -1.09 26.61
N ALA A 65 -7.08 -1.16 27.64
CA ALA A 65 -6.85 -0.61 28.98
C ALA A 65 -6.39 0.87 29.02
N ASP A 66 -6.94 1.73 28.15
CA ASP A 66 -6.57 3.15 28.03
C ASP A 66 -5.08 3.41 27.73
N CYS A 67 -4.34 2.41 27.23
CA CYS A 67 -2.92 2.54 26.90
C CYS A 67 -2.67 3.67 25.90
N GLY A 68 -3.57 3.89 24.93
CA GLY A 68 -3.48 4.98 23.98
C GLY A 68 -3.55 6.36 24.64
N ARG A 69 -4.36 6.54 25.69
CA ARG A 69 -4.45 7.79 26.44
C ARG A 69 -3.22 8.05 27.29
N TRP A 70 -2.63 7.00 27.85
CA TRP A 70 -1.36 7.12 28.57
C TRP A 70 -0.23 7.55 27.63
N TRP A 71 -0.08 6.87 26.49
CA TRP A 71 0.97 7.22 25.54
C TRP A 71 0.74 8.58 24.87
N SER A 72 -0.50 8.96 24.59
CA SER A 72 -0.80 10.30 24.06
C SER A 72 -0.46 11.40 25.06
N ALA A 73 -0.61 11.15 26.36
CA ALA A 73 -0.15 12.07 27.41
C ALA A 73 1.38 12.19 27.49
N VAL A 74 2.13 11.13 27.17
CA VAL A 74 3.60 11.12 27.18
C VAL A 74 4.19 11.74 25.92
N ILE A 75 3.66 11.40 24.74
CA ILE A 75 4.17 11.85 23.43
C ILE A 75 3.60 13.23 23.06
N GLY A 76 2.45 13.60 23.63
CA GLY A 76 1.77 14.86 23.37
C GLY A 76 1.21 14.94 21.93
N PRO A 77 1.19 16.13 21.30
CA PRO A 77 0.55 16.35 19.99
C PRO A 77 1.20 15.56 18.84
N GLY A 78 2.38 14.97 19.05
CA GLY A 78 3.07 14.12 18.07
C GLY A 78 2.61 12.65 18.06
N ALA A 79 1.68 12.23 18.92
CA ALA A 79 1.32 10.81 19.07
C ALA A 79 0.80 10.18 17.77
N ARG A 80 -0.12 10.88 17.09
CA ARG A 80 -0.79 10.42 15.87
C ARG A 80 0.15 10.23 14.66
N PRO A 81 1.01 11.20 14.29
CA PRO A 81 1.99 10.98 13.23
C PRO A 81 2.94 9.83 13.57
N THR A 82 3.40 9.73 14.82
CA THR A 82 4.28 8.62 15.24
C THR A 82 3.62 7.25 15.10
N TYR A 83 2.35 7.10 15.52
CA TYR A 83 1.64 5.84 15.38
C TYR A 83 1.34 5.47 13.93
N SER A 84 1.10 6.46 13.05
CA SER A 84 0.88 6.19 11.63
C SER A 84 2.10 5.53 10.98
N ILE A 85 3.31 5.97 11.35
CA ILE A 85 4.56 5.40 10.82
C ILE A 85 4.85 4.04 11.44
N ILE A 86 4.70 3.90 12.77
CA ILE A 86 4.95 2.62 13.46
C ILE A 86 3.94 1.55 13.03
N GLY A 87 2.69 1.94 12.79
CA GLY A 87 1.62 1.07 12.32
C GLY A 87 1.64 0.80 10.81
N ALA A 88 2.49 1.48 10.04
CA ALA A 88 2.57 1.31 8.59
C ALA A 88 3.15 -0.07 8.21
N SER A 89 2.72 -0.59 7.07
CA SER A 89 3.27 -1.82 6.48
C SER A 89 4.52 -1.50 5.68
N ILE A 90 5.65 -1.22 6.35
CA ILE A 90 6.89 -0.79 5.69
C ILE A 90 7.60 -1.96 5.02
N ILE A 91 7.57 -3.15 5.64
CA ILE A 91 8.40 -4.28 5.23
C ILE A 91 7.73 -5.12 4.15
N LEU A 92 6.42 -5.37 4.24
CA LEU A 92 5.72 -6.35 3.39
C LEU A 92 5.56 -5.99 1.89
N PRO A 93 5.40 -4.71 1.49
CA PRO A 93 5.17 -4.38 0.09
C PRO A 93 6.30 -4.84 -0.84
N LEU A 94 7.55 -4.69 -0.41
CA LEU A 94 8.74 -5.12 -1.15
C LEU A 94 8.77 -6.63 -1.45
N PRO A 95 8.83 -7.55 -0.47
CA PRO A 95 8.88 -8.97 -0.75
C PRO A 95 7.65 -9.47 -1.47
N LEU A 96 6.47 -8.89 -1.23
CA LEU A 96 5.23 -9.32 -1.89
C LEU A 96 5.14 -8.88 -3.35
N THR A 97 5.58 -7.68 -3.70
CA THR A 97 5.63 -7.26 -5.12
C THR A 97 6.54 -8.19 -5.92
N TYR A 98 7.75 -8.47 -5.42
CA TYR A 98 8.67 -9.42 -6.06
C TYR A 98 8.12 -10.85 -6.11
N LEU A 99 7.55 -11.35 -5.01
CA LEU A 99 6.93 -12.68 -4.99
C LEU A 99 5.78 -12.76 -5.99
N SER A 100 4.95 -11.71 -6.06
CA SER A 100 3.82 -11.66 -6.99
C SER A 100 4.28 -11.65 -8.43
N TRP A 101 5.34 -10.91 -8.75
CA TRP A 101 5.95 -10.94 -10.08
C TRP A 101 6.41 -12.35 -10.46
N ILE A 102 7.18 -13.01 -9.58
CA ILE A 102 7.70 -14.37 -9.81
C ILE A 102 6.57 -15.38 -10.05
N VAL A 103 5.45 -15.24 -9.34
CA VAL A 103 4.31 -16.16 -9.45
C VAL A 103 3.45 -15.88 -10.68
N LEU A 104 3.31 -14.62 -11.10
CA LEU A 104 2.32 -14.20 -12.11
C LEU A 104 2.90 -13.89 -13.49
N ALA A 105 4.14 -13.37 -13.59
CA ALA A 105 4.67 -12.85 -14.85
C ALA A 105 4.88 -13.92 -15.92
N GLY A 106 4.98 -15.19 -15.53
CA GLY A 106 5.24 -16.32 -16.45
C GLY A 106 6.60 -16.20 -17.14
N PRO A 107 7.00 -17.20 -17.94
CA PRO A 107 8.22 -17.12 -18.74
C PRO A 107 7.99 -16.18 -19.93
N SER A 108 8.71 -15.06 -19.94
CA SER A 108 8.79 -14.05 -21.00
C SER A 108 10.24 -13.92 -21.48
N ASP A 109 10.52 -13.02 -22.43
CA ASP A 109 11.88 -12.82 -22.93
C ASP A 109 12.81 -12.40 -21.76
N ALA A 110 13.91 -13.14 -21.59
CA ALA A 110 14.81 -12.97 -20.43
C ALA A 110 15.36 -11.54 -20.28
N ALA A 111 15.43 -10.77 -21.36
CA ALA A 111 15.86 -9.37 -21.36
C ALA A 111 14.80 -8.44 -20.73
N SER A 112 13.53 -8.56 -21.12
CA SER A 112 12.44 -7.77 -20.55
C SER A 112 12.17 -8.14 -19.09
N GLU A 113 12.31 -9.43 -18.73
CA GLU A 113 12.18 -9.86 -17.33
C GLU A 113 13.21 -9.23 -16.42
N SER A 114 14.48 -9.22 -16.87
CA SER A 114 15.60 -8.67 -16.11
C SER A 114 15.43 -7.16 -15.88
N GLU A 115 14.94 -6.44 -16.89
CA GLU A 115 14.71 -5.00 -16.78
C GLU A 115 13.59 -4.70 -15.78
N VAL A 116 12.41 -5.33 -15.91
CA VAL A 116 11.27 -5.06 -15.01
C VAL A 116 11.62 -5.42 -13.56
N LEU A 117 12.29 -6.56 -13.32
CA LEU A 117 12.74 -6.97 -11.98
C LEU A 117 13.68 -5.94 -11.32
N SER A 118 14.50 -5.26 -12.12
CA SER A 118 15.44 -4.23 -11.62
C SER A 118 14.74 -2.95 -11.16
N TRP A 119 13.50 -2.72 -11.59
CA TRP A 119 12.73 -1.50 -11.32
C TRP A 119 11.50 -1.70 -10.46
N LEU A 120 11.09 -2.94 -10.20
CA LEU A 120 9.91 -3.28 -9.39
C LEU A 120 9.96 -2.71 -7.96
N TRP A 121 11.16 -2.45 -7.44
CA TRP A 121 11.34 -1.80 -6.14
C TRP A 121 10.74 -0.39 -6.09
N LEU A 122 10.66 0.33 -7.21
CA LEU A 122 10.24 1.73 -7.25
C LEU A 122 8.74 1.87 -6.90
N PRO A 123 7.80 1.17 -7.57
CA PRO A 123 6.41 1.09 -7.11
C PRO A 123 6.28 0.55 -5.67
N ALA A 124 7.09 -0.44 -5.29
CA ALA A 124 7.06 -1.05 -3.96
C ALA A 124 7.44 -0.06 -2.84
N VAL A 125 8.40 0.84 -3.09
CA VAL A 125 8.76 1.89 -2.15
C VAL A 125 7.65 2.92 -2.02
N VAL A 126 7.03 3.33 -3.12
CA VAL A 126 5.90 4.28 -3.06
C VAL A 126 4.70 3.68 -2.31
N MET A 127 4.51 2.36 -2.35
CA MET A 127 3.50 1.69 -1.52
C MET A 127 3.70 1.92 -0.01
N ILE A 128 4.92 2.24 0.44
CA ILE A 128 5.19 2.55 1.86
C ILE A 128 4.54 3.89 2.24
N ASP A 129 4.55 4.89 1.35
CA ASP A 129 3.85 6.16 1.58
C ASP A 129 2.33 5.94 1.66
N VAL A 130 1.79 5.08 0.79
CA VAL A 130 0.40 4.63 0.85
C VAL A 130 0.12 3.94 2.18
N ALA A 131 1.09 3.20 2.74
CA ALA A 131 0.92 2.46 3.99
C ALA A 131 0.85 3.39 5.19
N ALA A 132 1.68 4.43 5.20
CA ALA A 132 1.63 5.48 6.20
C ALA A 132 0.28 6.22 6.13
N ALA A 133 -0.18 6.58 4.93
CA ALA A 133 -1.47 7.22 4.71
C ALA A 133 -2.64 6.35 5.19
N ALA A 134 -2.65 5.07 4.82
CA ALA A 134 -3.65 4.10 5.28
C ALA A 134 -3.66 3.95 6.80
N ALA A 135 -2.49 3.83 7.43
CA ALA A 135 -2.38 3.75 8.89
C ALA A 135 -2.91 5.02 9.58
N ALA A 136 -2.62 6.21 9.06
CA ALA A 136 -3.15 7.47 9.57
C ALA A 136 -4.68 7.55 9.44
N LEU A 137 -5.23 7.10 8.32
CA LEU A 137 -6.68 7.03 8.10
C LEU A 137 -7.35 6.04 9.05
N HIS A 138 -6.78 4.86 9.28
CA HIS A 138 -7.34 3.90 10.24
C HIS A 138 -7.28 4.44 11.68
N LEU A 139 -6.24 5.18 12.04
CA LEU A 139 -6.18 5.89 13.32
C LEU A 139 -7.27 6.97 13.41
N LEU A 140 -7.46 7.76 12.35
CA LEU A 140 -8.57 8.73 12.28
C LEU A 140 -9.93 8.06 12.52
N VAL A 141 -10.20 6.97 11.82
CA VAL A 141 -11.46 6.22 11.92
C VAL A 141 -11.66 5.71 13.35
N ALA A 142 -10.59 5.25 14.01
CA ALA A 142 -10.66 4.74 15.38
C ALA A 142 -11.00 5.84 16.41
N ASP A 143 -10.58 7.08 16.16
CA ASP A 143 -10.83 8.23 17.04
C ASP A 143 -12.24 8.82 16.87
N LEU A 144 -12.87 8.64 15.70
CA LEU A 144 -14.18 9.21 15.38
C LEU A 144 -15.35 8.45 16.06
N ARG A 145 -16.24 9.18 16.75
CA ARG A 145 -17.51 8.64 17.28
C ARG A 145 -18.42 8.15 16.13
N ARG A 146 -19.10 7.00 16.34
CA ARG A 146 -19.94 6.20 15.41
C ARG A 146 -20.70 6.89 14.25
N ALA A 147 -21.01 8.19 14.30
CA ALA A 147 -21.72 8.90 13.25
C ALA A 147 -20.84 9.35 12.06
N SER A 148 -19.52 9.51 12.23
CA SER A 148 -18.58 9.95 11.18
C SER A 148 -17.69 8.83 10.60
N ALA A 149 -17.84 7.60 11.08
CA ALA A 149 -17.06 6.44 10.65
C ALA A 149 -17.21 6.10 9.15
N ALA A 150 -18.39 6.37 8.56
CA ALA A 150 -18.63 6.12 7.14
C ALA A 150 -17.76 7.02 6.24
N ALA A 151 -17.67 8.32 6.54
CA ALA A 151 -16.87 9.26 5.76
C ALA A 151 -15.37 8.92 5.82
N ALA A 152 -14.87 8.50 6.98
CA ALA A 152 -13.47 8.14 7.13
C ALA A 152 -13.13 6.79 6.49
N SER A 153 -14.08 5.83 6.42
CA SER A 153 -13.91 4.61 5.63
C SER A 153 -13.88 4.88 4.11
N LEU A 154 -14.62 5.89 3.63
CA LEU A 154 -14.56 6.34 2.24
C LEU A 154 -13.23 6.99 1.89
N LEU A 155 -12.52 7.60 2.85
CA LEU A 155 -11.18 8.14 2.61
C LEU A 155 -10.15 7.06 2.29
N LEU A 156 -10.34 5.80 2.74
CA LEU A 156 -9.49 4.69 2.32
C LEU A 156 -9.64 4.40 0.82
N LEU A 157 -10.81 4.68 0.22
CA LEU A 157 -11.03 4.53 -1.23
C LEU A 157 -10.18 5.52 -2.04
N VAL A 158 -9.82 6.67 -1.47
CA VAL A 158 -8.92 7.64 -2.13
C VAL A 158 -7.55 7.02 -2.41
N LEU A 159 -7.10 6.06 -1.60
CA LEU A 159 -5.84 5.34 -1.80
C LEU A 159 -5.86 4.37 -2.99
N VAL A 160 -7.03 4.13 -3.61
CA VAL A 160 -7.10 3.42 -4.89
C VAL A 160 -6.43 4.25 -5.99
N TRP A 161 -6.47 5.58 -5.91
CA TRP A 161 -5.86 6.44 -6.93
C TRP A 161 -4.33 6.29 -7.04
N PRO A 162 -3.54 6.41 -5.95
CA PRO A 162 -2.10 6.15 -6.03
C PRO A 162 -1.81 4.70 -6.47
N PHE A 163 -2.67 3.73 -6.12
CA PHE A 163 -2.52 2.36 -6.64
C PHE A 163 -2.69 2.27 -8.16
N LEU A 164 -3.67 2.97 -8.75
CA LEU A 164 -3.85 3.01 -10.20
C LEU A 164 -2.67 3.70 -10.90
N GLN A 165 -2.12 4.77 -10.32
CA GLN A 165 -0.91 5.44 -10.82
C GLN A 165 0.32 4.52 -10.81
N LEU A 166 0.47 3.69 -9.77
CA LEU A 166 1.54 2.70 -9.72
C LEU A 166 1.34 1.55 -10.72
N THR A 167 0.09 1.18 -10.97
CA THR A 167 -0.27 0.19 -11.98
C THR A 167 0.09 0.67 -13.37
N ASP A 168 -0.28 1.92 -13.70
CA ASP A 168 0.07 2.58 -14.96
C ASP A 168 1.59 2.67 -15.12
N ALA A 169 2.31 3.13 -14.09
CA ALA A 169 3.76 3.18 -14.09
C ALA A 169 4.40 1.80 -14.37
N LEU A 170 3.92 0.75 -13.69
CA LEU A 170 4.45 -0.61 -13.89
C LEU A 170 4.11 -1.14 -15.28
N SER A 171 2.93 -0.84 -15.82
CA SER A 171 2.56 -1.23 -17.18
C SER A 171 3.50 -0.61 -18.22
N VAL A 172 3.78 0.69 -18.11
CA VAL A 172 4.74 1.38 -18.99
C VAL A 172 6.14 0.77 -18.87
N ILE A 173 6.59 0.42 -17.66
CA ILE A 173 7.87 -0.26 -17.44
C ILE A 173 7.90 -1.63 -18.15
N MET A 174 6.78 -2.35 -18.18
CA MET A 174 6.69 -3.65 -18.84
C MET A 174 6.72 -3.55 -20.37
N THR A 175 6.14 -2.49 -20.95
CA THR A 175 6.00 -2.35 -22.41
C THR A 175 7.11 -1.54 -23.07
N GLU A 176 7.53 -0.46 -22.42
CA GLU A 176 8.46 0.53 -22.98
C GLU A 176 9.79 0.60 -22.21
N GLY A 177 9.89 -0.09 -21.07
CA GLY A 177 11.05 -0.02 -20.18
C GLY A 177 11.04 1.22 -19.29
N MET A 178 12.12 1.43 -18.55
CA MET A 178 12.22 2.61 -17.67
C MET A 178 12.75 3.84 -18.39
N SER A 179 12.02 4.95 -18.24
CA SER A 179 12.48 6.28 -18.62
C SER A 179 12.70 7.15 -17.38
N PHE A 180 13.70 8.04 -17.45
CA PHE A 180 13.92 9.12 -16.47
C PHE A 180 13.32 10.45 -16.93
N GLY A 181 12.34 10.40 -17.85
CA GLY A 181 11.66 11.58 -18.32
C GLY A 181 10.78 12.22 -17.25
N LEU A 182 10.47 13.50 -17.44
CA LEU A 182 9.52 14.25 -16.62
C LEU A 182 8.23 14.60 -17.41
N GLY A 183 7.98 13.89 -18.50
CA GLY A 183 6.77 13.99 -19.30
C GLY A 183 5.57 13.35 -18.61
N MET A 184 4.36 13.74 -19.03
CA MET A 184 3.15 13.02 -18.63
C MET A 184 3.15 11.63 -19.26
N GLY A 185 2.96 10.59 -18.43
CA GLY A 185 3.03 9.19 -18.83
C GLY A 185 4.37 8.52 -18.52
N ASP A 186 5.39 9.28 -18.11
CA ASP A 186 6.65 8.67 -17.67
C ASP A 186 6.48 7.96 -16.32
N PRO A 187 7.01 6.74 -16.15
CA PRO A 187 6.79 5.91 -14.97
C PRO A 187 7.27 6.58 -13.68
N LEU A 188 8.37 7.33 -13.76
CA LEU A 188 8.91 8.08 -12.62
C LEU A 188 7.96 9.20 -12.17
N VAL A 189 7.32 9.91 -13.10
CA VAL A 189 6.36 10.96 -12.78
C VAL A 189 5.11 10.37 -12.13
N SER A 190 4.59 9.26 -12.65
CA SER A 190 3.44 8.56 -12.07
C SER A 190 3.72 8.09 -10.64
N CYS A 191 4.93 7.58 -10.36
CA CYS A 191 5.36 7.23 -9.00
C CYS A 191 5.48 8.44 -8.07
N ILE A 192 6.03 9.56 -8.55
CA ILE A 192 6.09 10.81 -7.76
C ILE A 192 4.68 11.31 -7.44
N MET A 193 3.76 11.29 -8.40
CA MET A 193 2.38 11.71 -8.20
C MET A 193 1.66 10.81 -7.21
N ALA A 194 1.85 9.49 -7.29
CA ALA A 194 1.31 8.53 -6.32
C ALA A 194 1.82 8.80 -4.89
N SER A 195 3.13 9.05 -4.73
CA SER A 195 3.73 9.41 -3.44
C SER A 195 3.18 10.74 -2.91
N LEU A 196 3.12 11.79 -3.75
CA LEU A 196 2.60 13.09 -3.37
C LEU A 196 1.15 13.02 -2.89
N ILE A 197 0.29 12.30 -3.63
CA ILE A 197 -1.11 12.09 -3.24
C ILE A 197 -1.19 11.37 -1.89
N SER A 198 -0.37 10.34 -1.68
CA SER A 198 -0.33 9.58 -0.43
C SER A 198 0.09 10.47 0.76
N ILE A 199 1.12 11.31 0.57
CA ILE A 199 1.58 12.27 1.59
C ILE A 199 0.50 13.31 1.90
N LEU A 200 -0.22 13.82 0.90
CA LEU A 200 -1.32 14.75 1.11
C LEU A 200 -2.46 14.11 1.90
N VAL A 201 -2.84 12.88 1.57
CA VAL A 201 -3.86 12.11 2.32
C VAL A 201 -3.40 11.87 3.75
N TRP A 202 -2.14 11.47 3.95
CA TRP A 202 -1.54 11.31 5.27
C TRP A 202 -1.58 12.60 6.10
N ALA A 203 -1.21 13.74 5.49
CA ALA A 203 -1.25 15.03 6.15
C ALA A 203 -2.67 15.41 6.56
N VAL A 204 -3.65 15.27 5.66
CA VAL A 204 -5.07 15.52 5.98
C VAL A 204 -5.53 14.62 7.12
N ALA A 205 -5.17 13.34 7.09
CA ALA A 205 -5.56 12.41 8.14
C ALA A 205 -5.02 12.85 9.51
N ILE A 206 -3.76 13.29 9.60
CA ILE A 206 -3.13 13.71 10.87
C ILE A 206 -3.66 15.04 11.40
N TYR A 207 -3.84 16.02 10.53
CA TYR A 207 -4.19 17.38 10.96
C TYR A 207 -5.70 17.60 11.13
N LEU A 208 -6.54 16.64 10.75
CA LEU A 208 -7.96 16.73 11.03
C LEU A 208 -8.19 16.62 12.55
N PRO A 209 -8.78 17.66 13.19
CA PRO A 209 -8.92 17.70 14.63
C PRO A 209 -9.88 16.62 15.15
N ASP A 210 -9.56 16.08 16.33
CA ASP A 210 -10.42 15.13 17.03
C ASP A 210 -11.70 15.88 17.47
N ALA A 211 -12.86 15.39 17.03
CA ALA A 211 -14.17 16.02 17.25
C ALA A 211 -14.78 15.70 18.63
#